data_AF-A0A0A7LKK2-F1
#
_entry.id   AF-A0A0A7LKK2-F1
#
_cell.length_a   1.000
_cell.length_b   1.000
_cell.length_c   1.000
_cell.angle_alpha   90.00
_cell.angle_beta   90.00
_cell.angle_gamma   90.00
#
_symmetry.space_group_name_H-M   'P 1'
#
loop_
_entity.id
_entity.type
_entity.pdbx_description
1 polymer ?
#
loop_
_entity_poly.entity_id
_entity_poly.type
_entity_poly.pdbx_seq_one_letter_code
_entity_poly.pdbx_strand_id
1 'polypeptide(L)'
;MASPEFTPFPPDLPPAELQARLKRQSHVTWGVAIATIAGAAPSPQVLEALQKYIDGDQGLEDLMALYNPADADTQALAATVRREKFTR
;
A
#
# COMPACT_ATOMS: atom_id res chain seq x y z
N MET A 1 0.11 2.03 -14.97
CA MET A 1 -0.40 0.64 -15.13
C MET A 1 -1.46 0.44 -14.08
N ALA A 2 -2.64 -0.07 -14.44
CA ALA A 2 -3.64 -0.43 -13.44
C ALA A 2 -3.10 -1.58 -12.59
N SER A 3 -3.12 -1.45 -11.26
CA SER A 3 -2.83 -2.56 -10.36
C SER A 3 -4.12 -3.38 -10.21
N PRO A 4 -4.16 -4.63 -10.69
CA PRO A 4 -5.38 -5.45 -10.69
C PRO A 4 -5.89 -5.77 -9.27
N GLU A 5 -5.05 -5.55 -8.26
CA GLU A 5 -5.31 -5.82 -6.85
C GLU A 5 -6.04 -4.66 -6.14
N PHE A 6 -6.07 -3.46 -6.74
CA PHE A 6 -6.60 -2.25 -6.09
C PHE A 6 -7.74 -1.63 -6.87
N THR A 7 -8.63 -0.97 -6.14
CA THR A 7 -9.80 -0.29 -6.70
C THR A 7 -9.36 0.90 -7.54
N PRO A 8 -9.92 1.09 -8.75
CA PRO A 8 -9.67 2.28 -9.56
C PRO A 8 -10.06 3.57 -8.84
N PHE A 9 -9.34 4.65 -9.10
CA PHE A 9 -9.65 5.95 -8.50
C PHE A 9 -10.98 6.52 -9.04
N PRO A 10 -11.77 7.19 -8.17
CA PRO A 10 -12.93 7.94 -8.63
C PRO A 10 -12.52 9.00 -9.65
N PRO A 11 -13.31 9.19 -10.74
CA PRO A 11 -12.98 10.14 -11.81
C PRO A 11 -13.01 11.61 -11.35
N ASP A 12 -13.75 11.90 -10.29
CA ASP A 12 -14.02 13.28 -9.81
C ASP A 12 -13.10 13.71 -8.66
N LEU A 13 -11.98 13.01 -8.44
CA LEU A 13 -11.03 13.39 -7.39
C LEU A 13 -10.38 14.75 -7.70
N PRO A 14 -10.25 15.64 -6.68
CA PRO A 14 -9.44 16.84 -6.82
C PRO A 14 -8.01 16.52 -7.28
N PRO A 15 -7.38 17.33 -8.13
CA PRO A 15 -6.05 17.01 -8.69
C PRO A 15 -4.97 16.74 -7.63
N ALA A 16 -4.97 17.49 -6.52
CA ALA A 16 -4.02 17.29 -5.43
C ALA A 16 -4.22 15.93 -4.74
N GLU A 17 -5.47 15.53 -4.52
CA GLU A 17 -5.81 14.25 -3.92
C GLU A 17 -5.46 13.09 -4.87
N LEU A 18 -5.78 13.23 -6.16
CA LEU A 18 -5.41 12.24 -7.17
C LEU A 18 -3.90 11.99 -7.21
N GLN A 19 -3.07 13.05 -7.16
CA GLN A 19 -1.61 12.91 -7.12
C GLN A 19 -1.14 12.24 -5.83
N ALA A 20 -1.75 12.55 -4.68
CA ALA A 20 -1.44 11.88 -3.42
C ALA A 20 -1.77 10.37 -3.50
N ARG A 21 -2.95 10.00 -3.99
CA ARG A 21 -3.36 8.60 -4.15
C ARG A 21 -2.50 7.84 -5.15
N LEU A 22 -2.13 8.45 -6.28
CA LEU A 22 -1.19 7.87 -7.25
C LEU A 22 0.17 7.58 -6.62
N LYS A 23 0.70 8.51 -5.82
CA LYS A 23 1.96 8.31 -5.09
C LYS A 23 1.85 7.15 -4.10
N ARG A 24 0.78 7.12 -3.29
CA ARG A 24 0.54 6.03 -2.32
C ARG A 24 0.39 4.68 -3.02
N GLN A 25 -0.39 4.60 -4.10
CA GLN A 25 -0.56 3.38 -4.89
C GLN A 25 0.77 2.89 -5.45
N SER A 26 1.60 3.77 -6.01
CA SER A 26 2.95 3.39 -6.48
C SER A 26 3.79 2.74 -5.38
N HIS A 27 3.75 3.26 -4.15
CA HIS A 27 4.46 2.67 -3.01
C HIS A 27 3.87 1.32 -2.59
N VAL A 28 2.54 1.19 -2.62
CA VAL A 28 1.84 -0.05 -2.31
C VAL A 28 2.15 -1.13 -3.34
N THR A 29 1.98 -0.85 -4.63
CA THR A 29 2.25 -1.78 -5.73
C THR A 29 3.69 -2.31 -5.65
N TRP A 30 4.65 -1.43 -5.33
CA TRP A 30 6.03 -1.85 -5.11
C TRP A 30 6.17 -2.76 -3.88
N GLY A 31 5.54 -2.41 -2.75
CA GLY A 31 5.58 -3.21 -1.52
C GLY A 31 4.99 -4.61 -1.70
N VAL A 32 3.83 -4.71 -2.36
CA VAL A 32 3.19 -5.97 -2.73
C VAL A 32 4.10 -6.80 -3.63
N ALA A 33 4.67 -6.20 -4.68
CA ALA A 33 5.57 -6.92 -5.59
C ALA A 33 6.79 -7.50 -4.85
N ILE A 34 7.41 -6.73 -3.95
CA ILE A 34 8.55 -7.21 -3.15
C ILE A 34 8.16 -8.36 -2.22
N ALA A 35 7.03 -8.24 -1.52
CA ALA A 35 6.55 -9.29 -0.64
C ALA A 35 6.23 -10.58 -1.41
N THR A 36 5.56 -10.46 -2.56
CA THR A 36 5.25 -11.59 -3.46
C THR A 36 6.52 -12.26 -3.99
N ILE A 37 7.54 -11.49 -4.43
CA ILE A 37 8.83 -12.04 -4.88
C ILE A 37 9.54 -12.80 -3.74
N ALA A 38 9.38 -12.34 -2.50
CA ALA A 38 9.93 -13.01 -1.31
C ALA A 38 9.11 -14.24 -0.85
N GLY A 39 8.06 -14.63 -1.59
CA GLY A 39 7.19 -15.77 -1.24
C GLY A 39 6.13 -15.45 -0.19
N ALA A 40 5.90 -14.17 0.09
CA ALA A 40 4.99 -13.67 1.11
C ALA A 40 3.90 -12.81 0.45
N ALA A 41 3.13 -13.41 -0.46
CA ALA A 41 2.02 -12.71 -1.11
C ALA A 41 0.97 -12.29 -0.06
N PRO A 42 0.60 -11.00 0.01
CA PRO A 42 -0.30 -10.51 1.04
C PRO A 42 -1.73 -11.02 0.87
N SER A 43 -2.38 -11.29 2.01
CA SER A 43 -3.77 -11.72 2.12
C SER A 43 -4.74 -10.61 1.73
N PRO A 44 -6.02 -10.96 1.47
CA PRO A 44 -7.07 -9.97 1.25
C PRO A 44 -7.18 -8.94 2.38
N GLN A 45 -6.95 -9.33 3.64
CA GLN A 45 -7.00 -8.40 4.78
C GLN A 45 -5.88 -7.36 4.71
N VAL A 46 -4.66 -7.78 4.35
CA VAL A 46 -3.52 -6.87 4.17
C VAL A 46 -3.73 -5.96 2.97
N LEU A 47 -4.27 -6.49 1.86
CA LEU A 47 -4.63 -5.70 0.68
C LEU A 47 -5.70 -4.65 1.00
N GLU A 48 -6.68 -4.96 1.85
CA GLU A 48 -7.69 -4.00 2.31
C GLU A 48 -7.07 -2.85 3.12
N ALA A 49 -6.15 -3.15 4.04
CA ALA A 49 -5.42 -2.11 4.78
C ALA A 49 -4.59 -1.22 3.84
N LEU A 50 -3.95 -1.82 2.83
CA LEU A 50 -3.20 -1.08 1.82
C LEU A 50 -4.11 -0.21 0.93
N GLN A 51 -5.32 -0.68 0.60
CA GLN A 51 -6.33 0.12 -0.09
C GLN A 51 -6.75 1.35 0.74
N LYS A 52 -7.04 1.17 2.04
CA LYS A 52 -7.38 2.29 2.95
C LYS A 52 -6.26 3.32 3.03
N TYR A 53 -5.00 2.86 3.03
CA TYR A 53 -3.86 3.77 2.94
C TYR A 53 -3.80 4.51 1.60
N ILE A 54 -4.03 3.84 0.47
CA ILE A 54 -4.11 4.49 -0.85
C ILE A 54 -5.16 5.59 -0.84
N ASP A 55 -6.35 5.28 -0.33
CA ASP A 55 -7.49 6.19 -0.26
C ASP A 55 -7.30 7.35 0.73
N GLY A 56 -6.32 7.24 1.62
CA GLY A 56 -6.02 8.25 2.64
C GLY A 56 -6.85 8.12 3.92
N ASP A 57 -7.62 7.04 4.05
CA ASP A 57 -8.40 6.73 5.25
C ASP A 57 -7.52 6.25 6.41
N GLN A 58 -6.32 5.75 6.09
CA GLN A 58 -5.30 5.34 7.06
C GLN A 58 -3.94 5.98 6.73
N GLY A 59 -3.20 6.31 7.78
CA GLY A 59 -1.83 6.81 7.68
C GLY A 59 -0.78 5.69 7.71
N LEU A 60 0.49 6.09 7.58
CA LEU A 60 1.63 5.16 7.68
C LEU A 60 1.77 4.56 9.09
N GLU A 61 1.38 5.31 10.12
CA GLU A 61 1.41 4.84 11.51
C GLU A 61 0.42 3.69 11.72
N ASP A 62 -0.78 3.79 11.12
CA ASP A 62 -1.78 2.73 11.15
C ASP A 62 -1.28 1.47 10.44
N LEU A 63 -0.63 1.61 9.28
CA LEU A 63 -0.02 0.48 8.59
C LEU A 63 1.08 -0.17 9.41
N MET A 64 1.90 0.62 10.12
CA MET A 64 2.95 0.12 11.00
C MET A 64 2.39 -0.59 12.23
N ALA A 65 1.24 -0.16 12.76
CA ALA A 65 0.58 -0.82 13.87
C ALA A 65 0.05 -2.22 13.49
N LEU A 66 -0.25 -2.45 12.21
CA LEU A 66 -0.66 -3.74 11.66
C LEU A 66 0.51 -4.66 11.29
N TYR A 67 1.74 -4.14 11.23
CA TYR A 67 2.91 -4.93 10.86
C TYR A 67 3.34 -5.86 11.98
N ASN A 68 3.53 -7.15 11.65
CA ASN A 68 4.11 -8.14 12.53
C ASN A 68 5.30 -8.84 11.83
N PRO A 69 6.56 -8.64 12.28
CA PRO A 69 7.72 -9.24 11.62
C PRO A 69 7.74 -10.76 11.63
N ALA A 70 7.03 -11.41 12.57
CA ALA A 70 6.90 -12.86 12.62
C ALA A 70 5.85 -13.41 11.64
N ASP A 71 5.01 -12.53 11.06
CA ASP A 71 3.99 -12.88 10.09
C ASP A 71 4.41 -12.43 8.69
N ALA A 72 4.65 -13.41 7.82
CA ALA A 72 5.02 -13.17 6.42
C ALA A 72 3.94 -12.35 5.69
N ASP A 73 2.67 -12.50 6.05
CA ASP A 73 1.55 -11.83 5.40
C ASP A 73 1.66 -10.30 5.46
N THR A 74 2.22 -9.80 6.55
CA THR A 74 2.31 -8.34 6.81
C THR A 74 3.56 -7.70 6.20
N GLN A 75 4.42 -8.45 5.50
CA GLN A 75 5.67 -7.92 4.95
C GLN A 75 5.45 -6.84 3.88
N ALA A 76 4.34 -6.90 3.14
CA ALA A 76 3.96 -5.86 2.19
C ALA A 76 3.78 -4.49 2.88
N LEU A 77 3.22 -4.46 4.10
CA LEU A 77 3.04 -3.23 4.88
C LEU A 77 4.38 -2.56 5.18
N ALA A 78 5.35 -3.33 5.69
CA ALA A 78 6.68 -2.82 6.01
C ALA A 78 7.44 -2.35 4.76
N ALA A 79 7.30 -3.07 3.64
CA ALA A 79 7.91 -2.68 2.37
C ALA A 79 7.33 -1.35 1.85
N THR A 80 6.01 -1.18 1.91
CA THR A 80 5.33 0.08 1.54
C THR A 80 5.79 1.24 2.43
N VAL A 81 5.83 1.07 3.75
CA VAL A 81 6.25 2.12 4.68
C VAL A 81 7.70 2.51 4.46
N ARG A 82 8.59 1.54 4.26
CA ARG A 82 10.00 1.81 3.93
C ARG A 82 10.09 2.63 2.64
N ARG A 83 9.39 2.21 1.58
CA ARG A 83 9.41 2.91 0.30
C ARG A 83 9.01 4.36 0.45
N GLU A 84 7.93 4.65 1.17
CA GLU A 84 7.48 6.03 1.40
C GLU A 84 8.54 6.88 2.11
N LYS A 85 9.17 6.34 3.16
CA LYS A 85 10.20 7.06 3.92
C LYS A 85 11.45 7.38 3.10
N PHE A 86 11.78 6.56 2.11
CA PHE A 86 12.96 6.75 1.25
C PHE A 86 12.67 7.50 -0.07
N THR A 87 11.40 7.81 -0.38
CA THR A 87 10.98 8.59 -1.56
C THR A 87 10.35 9.94 -1.20
N ARG A 88 10.50 10.38 0.06
CA ARG A 88 10.27 11.75 0.50
C ARG A 88 11.47 12.64 0.20
#